data_AF-A0A6B0HCI4-F1
#
_entry.id   AF-A0A6B0HCI4-F1
#
_cell.length_a   1.000
_cell.length_b   1.000
_cell.length_c   1.000
_cell.angle_alpha   90.00
_cell.angle_beta   90.00
_cell.angle_gamma   90.00
#
_symmetry.space_group_name_H-M   'P 1'
#
loop_
_entity.id
_entity.type
_entity.pdbx_description
1 polymer ?
#
loop_
_entity_poly.entity_id
_entity_poly.type
_entity_poly.pdbx_seq_one_letter_code
_entity_poly.pdbx_strand_id
1 'polypeptide(L)'
;METAVLHYIVKIQELIHLHALLLETRGYLEREDNVPYGAFDPYDAQPIRPSHIHRQKDAHMNAIDLLLDGLDNSVQPHPPPDNALAF
;
A
#
# COMPACT_ATOMS: atom_id res chain seq x y z
N MET A 1 11.86 -14.20 -25.27
CA MET A 1 10.69 -13.59 -24.62
C MET A 1 11.22 -12.90 -23.38
N GLU A 2 11.59 -11.64 -23.54
CA GLU A 2 12.34 -10.84 -22.55
C GLU A 2 11.34 -10.18 -21.60
N THR A 3 10.75 -11.00 -20.74
CA THR A 3 9.96 -10.50 -19.61
C THR A 3 10.91 -10.24 -18.45
N ALA A 4 10.79 -9.07 -17.84
CA ALA A 4 11.31 -8.74 -16.51
C ALA A 4 12.76 -8.25 -16.41
N VAL A 5 13.06 -7.06 -16.93
CA VAL A 5 13.93 -6.11 -16.19
C VAL A 5 13.44 -4.68 -16.42
N LEU A 6 12.16 -4.40 -16.15
CA LEU A 6 11.81 -3.05 -15.72
C LEU A 6 12.18 -2.93 -14.23
N HIS A 7 13.47 -3.12 -13.92
CA HIS A 7 14.02 -2.76 -12.62
C HIS A 7 14.08 -1.23 -12.61
N TYR A 8 12.90 -0.62 -12.45
CA TYR A 8 12.81 0.78 -12.11
C TYR A 8 13.69 0.95 -10.87
N ILE A 9 14.77 1.73 -10.99
CA ILE A 9 15.75 1.92 -9.92
C ILE A 9 15.08 2.81 -8.87
N VAL A 10 14.13 2.26 -8.13
CA VAL A 10 13.53 2.93 -6.99
C VAL A 10 14.59 3.00 -5.90
N LYS A 11 14.84 4.20 -5.39
CA LYS A 11 15.80 4.40 -4.31
C LYS A 11 15.19 3.83 -3.03
N ILE A 12 16.02 3.19 -2.19
CA ILE A 12 15.54 2.66 -0.91
C ILE A 12 14.87 3.73 -0.06
N GLN A 13 15.35 4.98 -0.14
CA GLN A 13 14.76 6.11 0.56
C GLN A 13 13.32 6.40 0.11
N GLU A 14 13.04 6.28 -1.19
CA GLU A 14 11.69 6.46 -1.75
C GLU A 14 10.76 5.36 -1.24
N LEU A 15 11.24 4.10 -1.16
CA LEU A 15 10.48 2.99 -0.58
C LEU A 15 10.19 3.22 0.92
N ILE A 16 11.17 3.68 1.69
CA ILE A 16 10.98 3.98 3.12
C ILE A 16 9.93 5.08 3.30
N HIS A 17 10.01 6.15 2.51
CA HIS A 17 9.04 7.24 2.56
C HIS A 17 7.64 6.78 2.12
N LEU A 18 7.54 5.98 1.07
CA LEU A 18 6.26 5.44 0.60
C LEU A 18 5.64 4.51 1.66
N HIS A 19 6.43 3.62 2.26
CA HIS A 19 5.98 2.76 3.36
C HIS A 19 5.47 3.62 4.54
N ALA A 20 6.21 4.68 4.93
CA ALA A 20 5.75 5.58 5.98
C ALA A 20 4.41 6.26 5.64
N LEU A 21 4.29 6.78 4.42
CA LEU A 21 3.07 7.45 3.97
C LEU A 21 1.86 6.52 3.97
N LEU A 22 2.01 5.29 3.45
CA LEU A 22 0.92 4.31 3.42
C LEU A 22 0.50 3.87 4.81
N LEU A 23 1.45 3.77 5.76
CA LEU A 23 1.13 3.48 7.16
C LEU A 23 0.32 4.62 7.80
N GLU A 24 0.64 5.88 7.51
CA GLU A 24 -0.15 7.04 7.94
C GLU A 24 -1.54 7.06 7.28
N THR A 25 -1.63 6.72 5.99
CA THR A 25 -2.92 6.62 5.28
C THR A 25 -3.82 5.55 5.89
N ARG A 26 -3.27 4.36 6.17
CA ARG A 26 -3.97 3.32 6.94
C ARG A 26 -4.48 3.89 8.25
N GLY A 27 -3.61 4.51 9.05
CA GLY A 27 -3.98 5.05 10.36
C GLY A 27 -5.07 6.12 10.29
N TYR A 28 -5.13 6.89 9.19
CA TYR A 28 -6.23 7.80 8.92
C TYR A 28 -7.54 7.05 8.63
N LEU A 29 -7.53 6.05 7.75
CA LEU A 29 -8.74 5.30 7.40
C LEU A 29 -9.30 4.51 8.59
N GLU A 30 -8.44 3.93 9.43
CA GLU A 30 -8.85 3.24 10.67
C GLU A 30 -9.52 4.19 11.66
N ARG A 31 -9.07 5.46 11.74
CA ARG A 31 -9.71 6.47 12.60
C ARG A 31 -11.08 6.91 12.09
N GLU A 32 -11.27 6.92 10.78
CA GLU A 32 -12.53 7.29 10.13
C GLU A 32 -13.51 6.12 9.99
N ASP A 33 -13.19 4.94 10.56
CA ASP A 33 -13.97 3.69 10.47
C ASP A 33 -14.24 3.24 9.02
N ASN A 34 -13.34 3.62 8.10
CA ASN A 34 -13.42 3.33 6.66
C ASN A 34 -12.60 2.09 6.27
N VAL A 35 -12.41 1.16 7.20
CA VAL A 35 -11.54 -0.02 7.02
C VAL A 35 -12.29 -1.26 7.49
N PRO A 36 -12.46 -2.29 6.63
CA PRO A 36 -12.97 -3.58 7.06
C PRO A 36 -12.10 -4.20 8.16
N TYR A 37 -12.73 -4.87 9.13
CA TYR A 37 -11.99 -5.58 10.17
C TYR A 37 -10.97 -6.56 9.57
N GLY A 38 -9.73 -6.48 10.03
CA GLY A 38 -8.64 -7.37 9.59
C GLY A 38 -8.04 -7.05 8.22
N ALA A 39 -8.43 -5.95 7.57
CA ALA A 39 -7.90 -5.56 6.25
C ALA A 39 -6.35 -5.45 6.22
N PHE A 40 -5.72 -5.15 7.37
CA PHE A 40 -4.28 -4.99 7.50
C PHE A 40 -3.58 -6.11 8.29
N ASP A 41 -4.29 -7.18 8.67
CA ASP A 41 -3.71 -8.32 9.40
C ASP A 41 -2.46 -8.92 8.72
N PRO A 42 -2.43 -9.08 7.36
CA PRO A 42 -1.23 -9.57 6.68
C PRO A 42 -0.01 -8.65 6.87
N TYR A 43 -0.23 -7.33 6.85
CA TYR A 43 0.83 -6.36 7.14
C TYR A 43 1.26 -6.40 8.61
N ASP A 44 0.33 -6.59 9.53
CA ASP A 44 0.64 -6.62 10.97
C ASP A 44 1.39 -7.89 11.39
N ALA A 45 1.15 -9.00 10.69
CA ALA A 45 1.82 -10.27 10.93
C ALA A 45 3.32 -10.27 10.58
N GLN A 46 3.77 -9.36 9.71
CA GLN A 46 5.18 -9.23 9.34
C GLN A 46 5.91 -8.16 10.19
N PRO A 47 7.24 -8.26 10.42
CA PRO A 47 7.95 -7.42 11.39
C PRO A 47 8.51 -6.09 10.85
N ILE A 48 8.45 -5.86 9.54
CA ILE A 48 9.01 -4.68 8.86
C ILE A 48 8.12 -3.47 9.10
N ARG A 49 8.76 -2.35 9.39
CA ARG A 49 8.15 -1.04 9.69
C ARG A 49 9.00 0.04 9.03
N PRO A 50 8.47 1.25 8.80
CA PRO A 50 9.22 2.31 8.13
C PRO A 50 10.53 2.69 8.84
N SER A 51 10.57 2.59 10.18
CA SER A 51 11.76 2.87 11.00
C SER A 51 12.89 1.86 10.82
N HIS A 52 12.64 0.69 10.22
CA HIS A 52 13.64 -0.33 9.95
C HIS A 52 14.49 0.00 8.71
N ILE A 53 15.05 1.21 8.64
CA ILE A 53 15.75 1.79 7.48
C ILE A 53 16.96 0.98 6.96
N HIS A 54 17.49 0.08 7.80
CA HIS A 54 18.62 -0.79 7.45
C HIS A 54 18.21 -2.08 6.76
N ARG A 55 16.90 -2.34 6.62
CA ARG A 55 16.39 -3.54 5.92
C ARG A 55 16.52 -3.38 4.41
N GLN A 56 16.53 -4.51 3.72
CA GLN A 56 16.69 -4.56 2.27
C GLN A 56 15.46 -3.99 1.56
N LYS A 57 15.64 -3.57 0.30
CA LYS A 57 14.56 -3.01 -0.54
C LYS A 57 13.34 -3.93 -0.60
N ASP A 58 13.55 -5.20 -0.88
CA ASP A 58 12.48 -6.18 -1.04
C ASP A 58 11.62 -6.33 0.23
N ALA A 59 12.22 -6.14 1.41
CA ALA A 59 11.48 -6.15 2.66
C ALA A 59 10.52 -4.95 2.79
N HIS A 60 10.95 -3.77 2.35
CA HIS A 60 10.08 -2.59 2.30
C HIS A 60 9.04 -2.70 1.19
N MET A 61 9.39 -3.26 0.02
CA MET A 61 8.44 -3.50 -1.07
C MET A 61 7.32 -4.46 -0.64
N ASN A 62 7.67 -5.60 -0.05
CA ASN A 62 6.67 -6.54 0.45
C ASN A 62 5.75 -5.91 1.50
N ALA A 63 6.28 -5.06 2.38
CA ALA A 63 5.45 -4.35 3.35
C ALA A 63 4.53 -3.31 2.70
N ILE A 64 4.98 -2.65 1.63
CA ILE A 64 4.18 -1.72 0.82
C ILE A 64 3.05 -2.47 0.11
N ASP A 65 3.35 -3.61 -0.50
CA ASP A 65 2.36 -4.41 -1.22
C ASP A 65 1.22 -4.85 -0.28
N LEU A 66 1.56 -5.33 0.93
CA LEU A 66 0.56 -5.71 1.94
C LEU A 66 -0.27 -4.52 2.46
N LEU A 67 0.30 -3.30 2.51
CA LEU A 67 -0.47 -2.10 2.84
C LEU A 67 -1.41 -1.72 1.70
N LEU A 68 -0.96 -1.80 0.45
CA LEU A 68 -1.79 -1.52 -0.71
C LEU A 68 -2.97 -2.51 -0.81
N ASP A 69 -2.73 -3.79 -0.56
CA ASP A 69 -3.80 -4.80 -0.51
C ASP A 69 -4.87 -4.43 0.55
N GLY A 70 -4.45 -4.01 1.74
CA GLY A 70 -5.38 -3.56 2.77
C GLY A 70 -6.14 -2.28 2.40
N LEU A 71 -5.47 -1.34 1.72
CA LEU A 71 -6.08 -0.10 1.24
C LEU A 71 -7.10 -0.34 0.12
N ASP A 72 -6.80 -1.22 -0.83
CA ASP A 72 -7.71 -1.59 -1.92
C ASP A 72 -9.00 -2.22 -1.37
N ASN A 73 -8.91 -2.95 -0.26
CA ASN A 73 -10.08 -3.48 0.45
C ASN A 73 -10.85 -2.41 1.26
N SER A 74 -10.23 -1.27 1.55
CA SER A 74 -10.77 -0.20 2.40
C SER A 74 -11.39 0.95 1.61
N VAL A 75 -10.93 1.18 0.38
CA VAL A 75 -11.46 2.24 -0.48
C VAL A 75 -12.68 1.74 -1.23
N GLN A 76 -13.85 2.34 -0.96
CA GLN A 76 -15.02 2.11 -1.80
C GLN A 76 -14.78 2.72 -3.18
N PRO A 77 -14.99 1.97 -4.28
CA PRO A 77 -14.96 2.56 -5.60
C PRO A 77 -16.08 3.61 -5.69
N HIS A 78 -15.70 4.86 -5.93
CA HIS A 78 -16.67 5.90 -6.26
C HIS A 78 -17.34 5.48 -7.58
N PRO A 79 -18.68 5.34 -7.62
CA PRO A 79 -19.36 5.00 -8.87
C PRO A 79 -19.01 6.07 -9.91
N PRO A 80 -18.80 5.67 -11.19
CA PRO A 80 -18.57 6.64 -12.23
C PRO A 80 -19.73 7.65 -12.24
N PRO A 81 -19.48 8.93 -12.50
CA PRO A 81 -20.52 9.95 -12.50
C PRO A 81 -21.64 9.57 -13.48
N ASP A 82 -22.90 9.91 -13.15
CA ASP A 82 -24.11 9.51 -13.86
C ASP A 82 -24.09 9.79 -15.38
N ASN A 83 -23.22 10.69 -15.85
CA ASN A 83 -23.03 11.02 -17.26
C ASN A 83 -22.19 10.00 -18.05
N ALA A 84 -21.58 9.01 -17.41
CA ALA A 84 -20.70 8.03 -18.05
C ALA A 84 -21.44 6.82 -18.66
N LEU A 85 -22.73 6.62 -18.34
CA LEU A 85 -23.56 5.51 -18.83
C LEU A 85 -24.48 5.90 -20.02
N ALA A 86 -24.32 7.12 -20.54
CA ALA A 86 -25.14 7.67 -21.60
C ALA A 86 -24.44 7.61 -22.97
N PHE A 87 -23.94 6.44 -23.40
CA PHE A 87 -23.53 6.19 -24.79
C PHE A 87 -23.75 4.73 -25.20
#